data_AF-A0A1X7T0B9-F1
#
_entry.id   AF-A0A1X7T0B9-F1
#
_cell.length_a   1.000
_cell.length_b   1.000
_cell.length_c   1.000
_cell.angle_alpha   90.00
_cell.angle_beta   90.00
_cell.angle_gamma   90.00
#
_symmetry.space_group_name_H-M   'P 1'
#
loop_
_entity.id
_entity.type
_entity.pdbx_description
1 polymer ?
#
loop_
_entity_poly.entity_id
_entity_poly.type
_entity_poly.pdbx_seq_one_letter_code
_entity_poly.pdbx_strand_id
1 'polypeptide(L)'
;SSFDKHEILFPRDMKDKFEVMRLIFGSAFMDVKHVFTERKLSIDYMKELIIIWYPDLEPQLSYKETIGEVLNVLKRKCNIINLRPLEVLASKFSIEEAKPVIKSFKEKAKDFCKSVSVSLCLGEELQAVATPSRLLCETIFFIFNWNPVEYTLQDINDVLDELEPLNKYKYHLQIDRVGTGQSVVVTCYCPAEYISSLIMAVLDKIGTMQKRELKEFKVGNCTIWDNTAHEVLSAMTSKEIEQPTKKTVNNYEDMERELLSMKQQLAEKEKQVQELQMKLQTKQEKEHIPTESVDELNKKVKTQYAISRRKTMEIEDLKATMRQKEIDTQKELASLKELSEIRLQEIEQLKLKLEDNNSKSMYNTLNTTLI
;
A
#
# COMPACT_ATOMS: atom_id res chain seq x y z
N SER A 1 4.38 30.26 -38.53
CA SER A 1 3.66 29.03 -38.17
C SER A 1 4.68 28.00 -37.73
N SER A 2 4.78 27.77 -36.42
CA SER A 2 5.59 26.69 -35.86
C SER A 2 4.87 25.38 -36.12
N PHE A 3 5.45 24.51 -36.95
CA PHE A 3 4.94 23.15 -37.13
C PHE A 3 5.17 22.37 -35.83
N ASP A 4 4.09 22.08 -35.12
CA ASP A 4 4.07 21.06 -34.06
C ASP A 4 4.45 19.71 -34.68
N LYS A 5 5.70 19.28 -34.45
CA LYS A 5 6.11 17.88 -34.65
C LYS A 5 5.52 17.04 -33.52
N HIS A 6 4.25 16.65 -33.67
CA HIS A 6 3.74 15.49 -32.95
C HIS A 6 4.22 14.22 -33.67
N GLU A 7 5.42 13.76 -33.34
CA GLU A 7 5.84 12.38 -33.60
C GLU A 7 6.05 11.68 -32.26
N ILE A 8 4.99 11.07 -31.73
CA ILE A 8 5.13 9.82 -30.96
C ILE A 8 4.55 8.74 -31.86
N LEU A 9 5.32 8.37 -32.87
CA LEU A 9 5.08 7.12 -33.59
C LEU A 9 5.52 6.01 -32.64
N PHE A 10 4.55 5.39 -31.96
CA PHE A 10 4.73 4.09 -31.33
C PHE A 10 5.44 3.20 -32.37
N PRO A 11 6.68 2.74 -32.11
CA PRO A 11 7.33 1.83 -33.03
C PRO A 11 6.46 0.56 -33.09
N ARG A 12 5.99 0.18 -34.29
CA ARG A 12 5.07 -0.96 -34.48
C ARG A 12 5.65 -2.26 -33.88
N ASP A 13 6.97 -2.38 -33.91
CA ASP A 13 7.77 -3.45 -33.32
C ASP A 13 7.69 -3.53 -31.79
N MET A 14 7.32 -2.47 -31.08
CA MET A 14 7.23 -2.52 -29.61
C MET A 14 5.96 -3.20 -29.12
N LYS A 15 4.84 -3.01 -29.82
CA LYS A 15 3.63 -3.79 -29.55
C LYS A 15 3.91 -5.29 -29.74
N ASP A 16 4.65 -5.63 -30.80
CA ASP A 16 5.08 -7.00 -31.07
C ASP A 16 5.93 -7.57 -29.92
N LYS A 17 6.82 -6.77 -29.30
CA LYS A 17 7.58 -7.22 -28.12
C LYS A 17 6.69 -7.55 -26.92
N PHE A 18 5.69 -6.71 -26.62
CA PHE A 18 4.73 -6.98 -25.55
C PHE A 18 3.86 -8.21 -25.86
N GLU A 19 3.42 -8.38 -27.11
CA GLU A 19 2.69 -9.56 -27.56
C GLU A 19 3.54 -10.83 -27.43
N VAL A 20 4.80 -10.80 -27.88
CA VAL A 20 5.76 -11.90 -27.70
C VAL A 20 5.95 -12.23 -26.22
N MET A 21 6.11 -11.22 -25.35
CA MET A 21 6.28 -11.45 -23.92
C MET A 21 5.01 -12.05 -23.28
N ARG A 22 3.81 -11.62 -23.70
CA ARG A 22 2.54 -12.23 -23.29
C ARG A 22 2.45 -13.70 -23.69
N LEU A 23 2.91 -14.06 -24.90
CA LEU A 23 2.95 -15.45 -25.36
C LEU A 23 3.95 -16.28 -24.56
N ILE A 24 5.14 -15.75 -24.28
CA ILE A 24 6.16 -16.41 -23.44
C ILE A 24 5.61 -16.67 -22.04
N PHE A 25 4.97 -15.67 -21.44
CA PHE A 25 4.30 -15.80 -20.15
C PHE A 25 3.20 -16.88 -20.21
N GLY A 26 2.34 -16.84 -21.23
CA GLY A 26 1.26 -17.80 -21.42
C GLY A 26 1.76 -19.24 -21.50
N SER A 27 2.81 -19.49 -22.28
CA SER A 27 3.46 -20.80 -22.39
C SER A 27 4.04 -21.24 -21.05
N ALA A 28 4.87 -20.41 -20.42
CA ALA A 28 5.51 -20.76 -19.14
C ALA A 28 4.48 -21.05 -18.04
N PHE A 29 3.40 -20.27 -17.98
CA PHE A 29 2.31 -20.52 -17.04
C PHE A 29 1.64 -21.87 -17.30
N MET A 30 1.35 -22.20 -18.57
CA MET A 30 0.72 -23.47 -18.95
C MET A 30 1.63 -24.66 -18.66
N ASP A 31 2.92 -24.55 -18.95
CA ASP A 31 3.91 -25.60 -18.69
C ASP A 31 4.02 -25.88 -17.18
N VAL A 32 4.15 -24.83 -16.35
CA VAL A 32 4.14 -24.99 -14.89
C VAL A 32 2.82 -25.57 -14.41
N LYS A 33 1.68 -25.05 -14.89
CA LYS A 33 0.35 -25.58 -14.53
C LYS A 33 0.24 -27.07 -14.86
N HIS A 34 0.72 -27.50 -16.01
CA HIS A 34 0.70 -28.89 -16.43
C HIS A 34 1.45 -29.77 -15.41
N VAL A 35 2.68 -29.38 -15.05
CA VAL A 35 3.48 -30.08 -14.03
C VAL A 35 2.71 -30.20 -12.71
N PHE A 36 2.04 -29.15 -12.26
CA PHE A 36 1.23 -29.20 -11.03
C PHE A 36 0.04 -30.16 -11.14
N THR A 37 -0.64 -30.18 -12.28
CA THR A 37 -1.83 -31.01 -12.49
C THR A 37 -1.53 -32.50 -12.62
N GLU A 38 -0.30 -32.87 -13.01
CA GLU A 38 0.14 -34.27 -13.05
C GLU A 38 0.45 -34.83 -11.65
N ARG A 39 0.58 -33.97 -10.64
CA ARG A 39 0.88 -34.36 -9.26
C ARG A 39 -0.40 -34.58 -8.46
N LYS A 40 -0.35 -35.55 -7.55
CA LYS A 40 -1.38 -35.76 -6.53
C LYS A 40 -1.17 -34.79 -5.37
N LEU A 41 -1.63 -33.55 -5.54
CA LEU A 41 -1.54 -32.49 -4.52
C LEU A 41 -2.88 -32.32 -3.80
N SER A 42 -2.82 -31.91 -2.52
CA SER A 42 -4.03 -31.50 -1.80
C SER A 42 -4.51 -30.14 -2.30
N ILE A 43 -5.72 -30.13 -2.86
CA ILE A 43 -6.38 -28.93 -3.37
C ILE A 43 -6.69 -27.97 -2.21
N ASP A 44 -7.22 -28.48 -1.11
CA ASP A 44 -7.59 -27.66 0.06
C ASP A 44 -6.35 -27.01 0.69
N TYR A 45 -5.26 -27.77 0.84
CA TYR A 45 -4.02 -27.21 1.34
C TYR A 45 -3.44 -26.12 0.40
N MET A 46 -3.55 -26.31 -0.92
CA MET A 46 -3.15 -25.29 -1.88
C MET A 46 -4.00 -24.03 -1.77
N LYS A 47 -5.32 -24.17 -1.63
CA LYS A 47 -6.23 -23.04 -1.41
C LYS A 47 -5.87 -22.30 -0.13
N GLU A 48 -5.68 -22.99 0.98
CA GLU A 48 -5.29 -22.40 2.26
C GLU A 48 -3.98 -21.59 2.13
N LEU A 49 -2.96 -22.16 1.49
CA LEU A 49 -1.70 -21.46 1.25
C LEU A 49 -1.89 -20.19 0.42
N ILE A 50 -2.68 -20.26 -0.65
CA ILE A 50 -2.95 -19.11 -1.52
C ILE A 50 -3.76 -18.06 -0.78
N ILE A 51 -4.76 -18.44 0.01
CA ILE A 51 -5.56 -17.52 0.82
C ILE A 51 -4.68 -16.82 1.85
N ILE A 52 -3.74 -17.53 2.49
CA ILE A 52 -2.79 -16.92 3.42
C ILE A 52 -1.90 -15.87 2.73
N TRP A 53 -1.54 -16.08 1.46
CA TRP A 53 -0.71 -15.11 0.71
C TRP A 53 -1.53 -13.98 0.11
N TYR A 54 -2.76 -14.28 -0.30
CA TYR A 54 -3.65 -13.39 -1.04
C TYR A 54 -5.11 -13.58 -0.57
N PRO A 55 -5.48 -13.03 0.59
CA PRO A 55 -6.82 -13.21 1.16
C PRO A 55 -7.94 -12.75 0.22
N ASP A 56 -7.67 -11.77 -0.64
CA ASP A 56 -8.63 -11.26 -1.64
C ASP A 56 -9.04 -12.31 -2.71
N LEU A 57 -8.30 -13.42 -2.82
CA LEU A 57 -8.64 -14.53 -3.71
C LEU A 57 -9.61 -15.55 -3.10
N GLU A 58 -9.85 -15.53 -1.79
CA GLU A 58 -10.71 -16.48 -1.07
C GLU A 58 -12.09 -16.67 -1.74
N PRO A 59 -12.83 -15.60 -2.12
CA PRO A 59 -14.15 -15.76 -2.72
C PRO A 59 -14.12 -16.52 -4.05
N GLN A 60 -12.99 -16.49 -4.77
CA GLN A 60 -12.87 -17.15 -6.08
C GLN A 60 -12.24 -18.54 -5.99
N LEU A 61 -11.65 -18.89 -4.85
CA LEU A 61 -11.05 -20.19 -4.58
C LEU A 61 -12.03 -21.18 -3.95
N SER A 62 -13.01 -20.70 -3.19
CA SER A 62 -13.94 -21.52 -2.40
C SER A 62 -14.56 -22.68 -3.20
N TYR A 63 -15.02 -22.41 -4.43
CA TYR A 63 -15.71 -23.36 -5.30
C TYR A 63 -14.82 -24.03 -6.36
N LYS A 64 -13.49 -23.91 -6.30
CA LYS A 64 -12.59 -24.57 -7.27
C LYS A 64 -12.34 -26.02 -6.88
N GLU A 65 -12.46 -26.95 -7.84
CA GLU A 65 -12.41 -28.38 -7.56
C GLU A 65 -11.15 -29.05 -8.13
N THR A 66 -10.34 -28.32 -8.89
CA THR A 66 -9.09 -28.84 -9.47
C THR A 66 -7.90 -27.93 -9.20
N ILE A 67 -6.70 -28.53 -9.13
CA ILE A 67 -5.43 -27.78 -9.06
C ILE A 67 -5.32 -26.79 -10.22
N GLY A 68 -5.70 -27.21 -11.43
CA GLY A 68 -5.65 -26.36 -12.61
C GLY A 68 -6.53 -25.11 -12.50
N GLU A 69 -7.71 -25.21 -11.89
CA GLU A 69 -8.59 -24.07 -11.64
C GLU A 69 -8.07 -23.17 -10.52
N VAL A 70 -7.52 -23.74 -9.46
CA VAL A 70 -6.89 -22.98 -8.37
C VAL A 70 -5.71 -22.15 -8.91
N LEU A 71 -4.86 -22.74 -9.75
CA LEU A 71 -3.78 -22.02 -10.41
C LEU A 71 -4.28 -20.92 -11.35
N ASN A 72 -5.37 -21.15 -12.09
CA ASN A 72 -5.98 -20.11 -12.92
C ASN A 72 -6.44 -18.90 -12.08
N VAL A 73 -6.89 -19.10 -10.84
CA VAL A 73 -7.22 -18.00 -9.92
C VAL A 73 -5.93 -17.30 -9.48
N LEU A 74 -4.89 -18.06 -9.10
CA LEU A 74 -3.58 -17.52 -8.71
C LEU A 74 -2.91 -16.70 -9.82
N LYS A 75 -3.18 -17.01 -11.10
CA LYS A 75 -2.70 -16.26 -12.27
C LYS A 75 -2.97 -14.75 -12.16
N ARG A 76 -4.03 -14.34 -11.45
CA ARG A 76 -4.38 -12.93 -11.23
C ARG A 76 -3.31 -12.15 -10.44
N LYS A 77 -2.47 -12.85 -9.68
CA LYS A 77 -1.33 -12.29 -8.92
C LYS A 77 -0.02 -12.33 -9.70
N CYS A 78 -0.05 -12.88 -10.92
CA CYS A 78 1.07 -12.87 -11.84
C CYS A 78 0.91 -11.71 -12.83
N ASN A 79 1.99 -11.35 -13.50
CA ASN A 79 1.99 -10.39 -14.60
C ASN A 79 2.96 -10.87 -15.69
N ILE A 80 2.99 -10.23 -16.86
CA ILE A 80 3.77 -10.73 -18.00
C ILE A 80 5.28 -10.78 -17.75
N ILE A 81 5.77 -10.12 -16.71
CA ILE A 81 7.18 -10.12 -16.28
C ILE A 81 7.42 -10.85 -14.95
N ASN A 82 6.38 -11.42 -14.33
CA ASN A 82 6.47 -12.00 -12.99
C ASN A 82 5.62 -13.26 -12.81
N LEU A 83 6.31 -14.37 -12.52
CA LEU A 83 5.75 -15.69 -12.17
C LEU A 83 6.04 -16.13 -10.72
N ARG A 84 6.48 -15.21 -9.85
CA ARG A 84 6.84 -15.51 -8.47
C ARG A 84 5.76 -16.23 -7.66
N PRO A 85 4.45 -15.95 -7.80
CA PRO A 85 3.43 -16.72 -7.09
C PRO A 85 3.52 -18.23 -7.38
N LEU A 86 3.82 -18.61 -8.62
CA LEU A 86 4.04 -20.02 -8.99
C LEU A 86 5.36 -20.57 -8.47
N GLU A 87 6.43 -19.76 -8.43
CA GLU A 87 7.72 -20.17 -7.88
C GLU A 87 7.67 -20.50 -6.40
N VAL A 88 7.02 -19.63 -5.62
CA VAL A 88 6.82 -19.82 -4.18
C VAL A 88 5.99 -21.08 -3.96
N LEU A 89 4.95 -21.29 -4.76
CA LEU A 89 4.12 -22.48 -4.70
C LEU A 89 4.91 -23.75 -5.07
N ALA A 90 5.68 -23.73 -6.16
CA ALA A 90 6.49 -24.85 -6.61
C ALA A 90 7.52 -25.24 -5.54
N SER A 91 8.13 -24.25 -4.89
CA SER A 91 9.05 -24.47 -3.78
C SER A 91 8.33 -25.09 -2.58
N LYS A 92 7.14 -24.59 -2.22
CA LYS A 92 6.36 -25.10 -1.08
C LYS A 92 5.91 -26.55 -1.27
N PHE A 93 5.59 -26.94 -2.50
CA PHE A 93 5.21 -28.30 -2.87
C PHE A 93 6.38 -29.17 -3.35
N SER A 94 7.62 -28.66 -3.31
CA SER A 94 8.83 -29.37 -3.77
C SER A 94 8.72 -29.90 -5.21
N ILE A 95 8.18 -29.08 -6.11
CA ILE A 95 7.98 -29.41 -7.53
C ILE A 95 9.21 -28.94 -8.31
N GLU A 96 10.22 -29.81 -8.39
CA GLU A 96 11.50 -29.51 -9.03
C GLU A 96 11.37 -29.28 -10.54
N GLU A 97 10.43 -29.95 -11.22
CA GLU A 97 10.24 -29.87 -12.66
C GLU A 97 9.74 -28.49 -13.12
N ALA A 98 9.09 -27.72 -12.23
CA ALA A 98 8.66 -26.36 -12.53
C ALA A 98 9.82 -25.35 -12.50
N LYS A 99 10.90 -25.63 -11.76
CA LYS A 99 12.03 -24.71 -11.59
C LYS A 99 12.73 -24.31 -12.89
N PRO A 100 13.09 -25.23 -13.82
CA PRO A 100 13.75 -24.83 -15.07
C PRO A 100 12.87 -23.94 -15.94
N VAL A 101 11.55 -24.20 -16.00
CA VAL A 101 10.58 -23.37 -16.74
C VAL A 101 10.54 -21.96 -16.16
N ILE A 102 10.40 -21.85 -14.83
CA ILE A 102 10.34 -20.56 -14.12
C ILE A 102 11.66 -19.80 -14.29
N LYS A 103 12.81 -20.48 -14.19
CA LYS A 103 14.12 -19.86 -14.38
C LYS A 103 14.27 -19.29 -15.79
N SER A 104 13.94 -20.08 -16.82
CA SER A 104 13.99 -19.63 -18.22
C SER A 104 13.07 -18.44 -18.47
N PHE A 105 11.86 -18.46 -17.91
CA PHE A 105 10.94 -17.31 -17.98
C PHE A 105 11.55 -16.07 -17.33
N LYS A 106 12.13 -16.18 -16.13
CA LYS A 106 12.73 -15.04 -15.41
C LYS A 106 13.86 -14.41 -16.20
N GLU A 107 14.70 -15.19 -16.86
CA GLU A 107 15.77 -14.69 -17.73
C GLU A 107 15.19 -13.88 -18.89
N LYS A 108 14.17 -14.42 -19.59
CA LYS A 108 13.48 -13.70 -20.67
C LYS A 108 12.78 -12.43 -20.19
N ALA A 109 12.12 -12.48 -19.03
CA ALA A 109 11.45 -11.32 -18.42
C ALA A 109 12.46 -10.23 -18.06
N LYS A 110 13.62 -10.61 -17.51
CA LYS A 110 14.70 -9.67 -17.20
C LYS A 110 15.26 -9.00 -18.45
N ASP A 111 15.50 -9.76 -19.51
CA ASP A 111 15.99 -9.22 -20.78
C ASP A 111 14.95 -8.29 -21.42
N PHE A 112 13.67 -8.68 -21.36
CA PHE A 112 12.55 -7.83 -21.78
C PHE A 112 12.55 -6.51 -21.00
N CYS A 113 12.57 -6.55 -19.66
CA CYS A 113 12.55 -5.35 -18.81
C CYS A 113 13.69 -4.39 -19.08
N LYS A 114 14.90 -4.90 -19.37
CA LYS A 114 16.05 -4.07 -19.75
C LYS A 114 15.93 -3.45 -21.14
N SER A 115 15.20 -4.10 -22.04
CA SER A 115 15.09 -3.68 -23.44
C SER A 115 13.93 -2.73 -23.71
N VAL A 116 13.01 -2.58 -22.76
CA VAL A 116 11.79 -1.76 -22.90
C VAL A 116 11.95 -0.49 -22.08
N SER A 117 12.07 0.65 -22.77
CA SER A 117 12.03 1.96 -22.13
C SER A 117 10.63 2.27 -21.59
N VAL A 118 10.57 3.09 -20.54
CA VAL A 118 9.32 3.49 -19.91
C VAL A 118 8.39 4.22 -20.89
N SER A 119 8.95 4.98 -21.84
CA SER A 119 8.21 5.67 -22.90
C SER A 119 7.37 4.73 -23.76
N LEU A 120 7.74 3.46 -23.84
CA LEU A 120 7.10 2.44 -24.67
C LEU A 120 6.04 1.63 -23.91
N CYS A 121 5.88 1.89 -22.61
CA CYS A 121 4.87 1.24 -21.77
C CYS A 121 3.52 1.97 -21.80
N LEU A 122 3.41 3.11 -22.51
CA LEU A 122 2.22 3.94 -22.50
C LEU A 122 1.00 3.20 -23.06
N GLY A 123 0.00 2.96 -22.22
CA GLY A 123 -1.22 2.27 -22.61
C GLY A 123 -1.11 0.75 -22.63
N GLU A 124 0.06 0.19 -22.34
CA GLU A 124 0.25 -1.25 -22.16
C GLU A 124 -0.07 -1.66 -20.72
N GLU A 125 -0.84 -2.74 -20.60
CA GLU A 125 -1.17 -3.36 -19.31
C GLU A 125 -0.27 -4.57 -19.09
N LEU A 126 0.45 -4.59 -17.97
CA LEU A 126 1.33 -5.70 -17.60
C LEU A 126 0.56 -6.88 -17.00
N GLN A 127 -0.71 -6.68 -16.61
CA GLN A 127 -1.52 -7.70 -15.96
C GLN A 127 -1.69 -8.94 -16.85
N ALA A 128 -1.50 -10.11 -16.24
CA ALA A 128 -1.70 -11.40 -16.92
C ALA A 128 -3.18 -11.73 -17.17
N VAL A 129 -4.07 -11.15 -16.37
CA VAL A 129 -5.52 -11.33 -16.39
C VAL A 129 -6.11 -9.97 -16.08
N ALA A 130 -7.10 -9.52 -16.87
CA ALA A 130 -7.85 -8.32 -16.57
C ALA A 130 -8.49 -8.47 -15.18
N THR A 131 -8.08 -7.63 -14.24
CA THR A 131 -8.66 -7.62 -12.89
C THR A 131 -9.87 -6.68 -12.82
N PRO A 132 -10.90 -6.99 -12.00
CA PRO A 132 -11.97 -6.03 -11.74
C PRO A 132 -11.40 -4.69 -11.25
N SER A 133 -12.14 -3.61 -11.47
CA SER A 133 -11.77 -2.29 -10.99
C SER A 133 -11.45 -2.34 -9.50
N ARG A 134 -10.18 -2.08 -9.17
CA ARG A 134 -9.68 -2.11 -7.78
C ARG A 134 -10.24 -0.94 -7.01
N LEU A 135 -10.34 -1.12 -5.69
CA LEU A 135 -10.71 0.00 -4.83
C LEU A 135 -9.61 1.07 -4.90
N LEU A 136 -10.01 2.34 -4.77
CA LEU A 136 -9.03 3.44 -4.76
C LEU A 136 -8.02 3.27 -3.63
N CYS A 137 -8.44 2.77 -2.46
CA CYS A 137 -7.54 2.50 -1.34
C CYS A 137 -6.55 1.36 -1.59
N GLU A 138 -6.73 0.55 -2.62
CA GLU A 138 -5.84 -0.55 -3.02
C GLU A 138 -4.93 -0.18 -4.20
N THR A 139 -5.06 1.06 -4.69
CA THR A 139 -4.32 1.56 -5.84
C THR A 139 -3.19 2.46 -5.36
N ILE A 140 -1.97 2.09 -5.69
CA ILE A 140 -0.76 2.82 -5.32
C ILE A 140 -0.20 3.55 -6.53
N PHE A 141 0.27 4.78 -6.33
CA PHE A 141 0.95 5.55 -7.36
C PHE A 141 2.32 5.97 -6.88
N PHE A 142 3.36 5.56 -7.60
CA PHE A 142 4.68 6.17 -7.54
C PHE A 142 4.83 7.09 -8.74
N ILE A 143 5.06 8.36 -8.48
CA ILE A 143 5.22 9.38 -9.52
C ILE A 143 6.67 9.83 -9.48
N PHE A 144 7.42 9.54 -10.53
CA PHE A 144 8.84 9.86 -10.65
C PHE A 144 9.05 11.01 -11.62
N ASN A 145 10.02 11.87 -11.35
CA ASN A 145 10.45 12.93 -12.25
C ASN A 145 11.38 12.41 -13.37
N TRP A 146 11.14 11.19 -13.85
CA TRP A 146 11.94 10.53 -14.86
C TRP A 146 11.61 11.02 -16.27
N ASN A 147 12.65 11.14 -17.10
CA ASN A 147 12.48 11.18 -18.54
C ASN A 147 12.17 9.75 -19.04
N PRO A 148 10.97 9.47 -19.57
CA PRO A 148 10.57 8.10 -19.92
C PRO A 148 11.43 7.44 -21.01
N VAL A 149 12.23 8.21 -21.76
CA VAL A 149 13.17 7.68 -22.77
C VAL A 149 14.47 7.15 -22.14
N GLU A 150 14.86 7.69 -20.98
CA GLU A 150 16.14 7.38 -20.32
C GLU A 150 16.06 6.19 -19.37
N TYR A 151 14.84 5.84 -18.94
CA TYR A 151 14.58 4.77 -17.98
C TYR A 151 13.88 3.58 -18.63
N THR A 152 14.04 2.41 -18.04
CA THR A 152 13.51 1.13 -18.48
C THR A 152 12.53 0.53 -17.47
N LEU A 153 11.80 -0.52 -17.88
CA LEU A 153 11.02 -1.32 -16.94
C LEU A 153 11.90 -1.97 -15.85
N GLN A 154 13.18 -2.24 -16.15
CA GLN A 154 14.10 -2.74 -15.14
C GLN A 154 14.36 -1.71 -14.04
N ASP A 155 14.48 -0.42 -14.37
CA ASP A 155 14.66 0.64 -13.37
C ASP A 155 13.45 0.74 -12.42
N ILE A 156 12.23 0.52 -12.94
CA ILE A 156 11.03 0.42 -12.10
C ILE A 156 11.15 -0.77 -11.15
N ASN A 157 11.51 -1.96 -11.68
CA ASN A 157 11.67 -3.15 -10.86
C ASN A 157 12.72 -2.94 -9.77
N ASP A 158 13.87 -2.34 -10.09
CA ASP A 158 14.93 -2.08 -9.12
C ASP A 158 14.46 -1.18 -7.97
N VAL A 159 13.62 -0.17 -8.26
CA VAL A 159 13.01 0.69 -7.22
C VAL A 159 12.01 -0.08 -6.37
N LEU A 160 11.18 -0.94 -6.96
CA LEU A 160 10.23 -1.74 -6.19
C LEU A 160 10.94 -2.84 -5.37
N ASP A 161 12.03 -3.40 -5.89
CA ASP A 161 12.88 -4.37 -5.19
C ASP A 161 13.58 -3.72 -3.98
N GLU A 162 13.86 -2.40 -4.01
CA GLU A 162 14.33 -1.68 -2.83
C GLU A 162 13.28 -1.60 -1.72
N LEU A 163 11.99 -1.66 -2.02
CA LEU A 163 10.90 -1.69 -1.03
C LEU A 163 10.65 -3.13 -0.51
N GLU A 164 11.22 -4.11 -1.19
CA GLU A 164 11.05 -5.54 -0.97
C GLU A 164 11.70 -6.14 0.30
N PRO A 165 12.60 -5.48 1.08
CA PRO A 165 13.01 -5.99 2.39
C PRO A 165 11.86 -6.16 3.39
N LEU A 166 10.67 -5.63 3.09
CA LEU A 166 9.40 -6.00 3.73
C LEU A 166 8.90 -7.42 3.40
N ASN A 167 9.63 -8.21 2.60
CA ASN A 167 9.36 -9.61 2.24
C ASN A 167 9.10 -10.55 3.42
N LYS A 168 9.40 -10.12 4.65
CA LYS A 168 8.92 -10.79 5.87
C LYS A 168 7.39 -10.93 5.88
N TYR A 169 6.68 -10.06 5.17
CA TYR A 169 5.22 -10.04 5.09
C TYR A 169 4.63 -10.53 3.75
N LYS A 170 5.41 -11.07 2.79
CA LYS A 170 4.86 -11.77 1.59
C LYS A 170 3.94 -10.94 0.67
N TYR A 171 4.07 -9.61 0.63
CA TYR A 171 3.31 -8.79 -0.31
C TYR A 171 4.15 -8.41 -1.51
N HIS A 172 3.62 -8.67 -2.70
CA HIS A 172 4.25 -8.28 -3.94
C HIS A 172 3.45 -7.13 -4.56
N LEU A 173 4.12 -6.01 -4.81
CA LEU A 173 3.55 -4.90 -5.57
C LEU A 173 3.36 -5.37 -7.01
N GLN A 174 2.12 -5.59 -7.40
CA GLN A 174 1.82 -5.91 -8.78
C GLN A 174 1.76 -4.60 -9.57
N ILE A 175 2.75 -4.41 -10.45
CA ILE A 175 2.70 -3.32 -11.43
C ILE A 175 1.55 -3.62 -12.41
N ASP A 176 0.64 -2.68 -12.56
CA ASP A 176 -0.46 -2.79 -13.52
C ASP A 176 -0.11 -2.14 -14.84
N ARG A 177 0.32 -0.89 -14.76
CA ARG A 177 0.51 0.01 -15.88
C ARG A 177 1.53 1.08 -15.53
N VAL A 178 2.17 1.57 -16.57
CA VAL A 178 3.08 2.70 -16.49
C VAL A 178 2.55 3.79 -17.42
N GLY A 179 2.21 4.94 -16.84
CA GLY A 179 1.77 6.13 -17.57
C GLY A 179 2.94 7.08 -17.80
N THR A 180 2.89 7.81 -18.91
CA THR A 180 3.90 8.81 -19.26
C THR A 180 3.26 10.17 -19.52
N GLY A 181 3.80 11.21 -18.89
CA GLY A 181 3.48 12.62 -19.12
C GLY A 181 4.73 13.46 -18.88
N GLN A 182 4.62 14.59 -18.17
CA GLN A 182 5.81 15.28 -17.62
C GLN A 182 6.53 14.49 -16.53
N SER A 183 5.95 13.36 -16.09
CA SER A 183 6.47 12.46 -15.08
C SER A 183 6.09 11.03 -15.43
N VAL A 184 6.83 10.05 -14.90
CA VAL A 184 6.51 8.62 -15.01
C VAL A 184 5.60 8.24 -13.85
N VAL A 185 4.45 7.64 -14.16
CA VAL A 185 3.47 7.20 -13.16
C VAL A 185 3.41 5.68 -13.15
N VAL A 186 3.92 5.07 -12.10
CA VAL A 186 3.82 3.62 -11.88
C VAL A 186 2.60 3.34 -11.02
N THR A 187 1.61 2.64 -11.59
CA THR A 187 0.41 2.20 -10.86
C THR A 187 0.61 0.77 -10.38
N CYS A 188 0.47 0.56 -9.08
CA CYS A 188 0.60 -0.74 -8.45
C CYS A 188 -0.66 -1.15 -7.67
N TYR A 189 -0.85 -2.46 -7.54
CA TYR A 189 -1.75 -3.04 -6.56
C TYR A 189 -1.13 -3.09 -5.18
N CYS A 190 -1.93 -2.85 -4.14
CA CYS A 190 -1.67 -3.40 -2.82
C CYS A 190 -3.00 -3.75 -2.14
N PRO A 191 -3.18 -4.98 -1.61
CA PRO A 191 -4.35 -5.30 -0.79
C PRO A 191 -4.51 -4.31 0.36
N ALA A 192 -5.75 -3.96 0.69
CA ALA A 192 -6.07 -2.91 1.66
C ALA A 192 -5.43 -3.15 3.05
N GLU A 193 -5.38 -4.41 3.47
CA GLU A 193 -4.78 -4.87 4.73
C GLU A 193 -3.27 -4.59 4.84
N TYR A 194 -2.57 -4.31 3.73
CA TYR A 194 -1.12 -4.10 3.70
C TYR A 194 -0.70 -2.68 3.34
N ILE A 195 -1.66 -1.81 3.05
CA ILE A 195 -1.42 -0.41 2.70
C ILE A 195 -0.63 0.30 3.79
N SER A 196 -1.00 0.14 5.06
CA SER A 196 -0.30 0.78 6.18
C SER A 196 1.17 0.35 6.26
N SER A 197 1.45 -0.94 6.09
CA SER A 197 2.82 -1.47 6.09
C SER A 197 3.63 -0.95 4.91
N LEU A 198 3.01 -0.87 3.73
CA LEU A 198 3.64 -0.30 2.54
C LEU A 198 3.98 1.19 2.75
N ILE A 199 3.04 1.98 3.25
CA ILE A 199 3.25 3.41 3.55
C ILE A 199 4.46 3.57 4.47
N MET A 200 4.51 2.81 5.57
CA MET A 200 5.61 2.91 6.52
C MET A 200 6.97 2.59 5.90
N ALA A 201 7.07 1.59 5.03
CA ALA A 201 8.35 1.27 4.39
C ALA A 201 8.77 2.26 3.32
N VAL A 202 7.82 2.81 2.55
CA VAL A 202 8.14 3.88 1.60
C VAL A 202 8.66 5.10 2.35
N LEU A 203 8.02 5.47 3.47
CA LEU A 203 8.46 6.59 4.31
C LEU A 203 9.81 6.33 4.99
N ASP A 204 10.06 5.12 5.49
CA ASP A 204 11.36 4.72 6.06
C ASP A 204 12.49 4.84 5.03
N LYS A 205 12.19 4.51 3.76
CA LYS A 205 13.15 4.56 2.65
C LYS A 205 13.09 5.85 1.83
N ILE A 206 12.40 6.88 2.32
CA ILE A 206 12.09 8.04 1.49
C ILE A 206 13.33 8.75 0.94
N GLY A 207 14.42 8.80 1.71
CA GLY A 207 15.69 9.37 1.25
C GLY A 207 16.33 8.61 0.08
N THR A 208 16.12 7.29 -0.01
CA THR A 208 16.56 6.48 -1.16
C THR A 208 15.62 6.71 -2.34
N MET A 209 14.31 6.74 -2.09
CA MET A 209 13.32 7.03 -3.12
C MET A 209 13.49 8.42 -3.74
N GLN A 210 13.86 9.43 -2.95
CA GLN A 210 14.21 10.77 -3.43
C GLN A 210 15.43 10.75 -4.36
N LYS A 211 16.47 9.97 -4.02
CA LYS A 211 17.64 9.78 -4.91
C LYS A 211 17.27 9.10 -6.22
N ARG A 212 16.19 8.30 -6.21
CA ARG A 212 15.57 7.71 -7.40
C ARG A 212 14.57 8.65 -8.08
N GLU A 213 14.60 9.94 -7.76
CA GLU A 213 13.74 11.00 -8.32
C GLU A 213 12.23 10.78 -8.10
N LEU A 214 11.86 10.11 -7.00
CA LEU A 214 10.46 10.08 -6.57
C LEU A 214 9.99 11.52 -6.31
N LYS A 215 8.92 11.91 -7.00
CA LYS A 215 8.28 13.22 -6.87
C LYS A 215 7.10 13.17 -5.92
N GLU A 216 6.21 12.19 -6.10
CA GLU A 216 5.02 11.99 -5.27
C GLU A 216 4.75 10.50 -5.02
N PHE A 217 4.26 10.19 -3.82
CA PHE A 217 3.74 8.87 -3.46
C PHE A 217 2.29 9.00 -3.01
N LYS A 218 1.39 8.24 -3.66
CA LYS A 218 -0.05 8.31 -3.39
C LYS A 218 -0.67 6.94 -3.15
N VAL A 219 -1.72 6.95 -2.33
CA VAL A 219 -2.65 5.84 -2.11
C VAL A 219 -4.03 6.32 -2.50
N GLY A 220 -4.58 5.75 -3.58
CA GLY A 220 -5.78 6.26 -4.22
C GLY A 220 -5.64 7.73 -4.59
N ASN A 221 -6.51 8.57 -4.04
CA ASN A 221 -6.47 10.02 -4.26
C ASN A 221 -5.69 10.77 -3.17
N CYS A 222 -5.14 10.07 -2.18
CA CYS A 222 -4.42 10.69 -1.07
C CYS A 222 -2.93 10.74 -1.37
N THR A 223 -2.36 11.96 -1.40
CA THR A 223 -0.91 12.16 -1.42
C THR A 223 -0.35 11.90 -0.03
N ILE A 224 0.50 10.88 0.08
CA ILE A 224 1.16 10.51 1.33
C ILE A 224 2.48 11.25 1.46
N TRP A 225 3.18 11.47 0.34
CA TRP A 225 4.41 12.22 0.30
C TRP A 225 4.55 12.99 -1.01
N ASP A 226 5.11 14.20 -0.93
CA ASP A 226 5.37 15.12 -2.05
C ASP A 226 6.69 15.86 -1.80
N ASN A 227 7.65 15.70 -2.72
CA ASN A 227 8.96 16.32 -2.61
C ASN A 227 8.89 17.86 -2.60
N THR A 228 7.98 18.43 -3.39
CA THR A 228 7.82 19.88 -3.56
C THR A 228 7.35 20.53 -2.27
N ALA A 229 6.38 19.91 -1.60
CA ALA A 229 5.89 20.36 -0.31
C ALA A 229 6.96 20.22 0.78
N HIS A 230 7.73 19.12 0.74
CA HIS A 230 8.80 18.87 1.70
C HIS A 230 9.97 19.86 1.56
N GLU A 231 10.38 20.20 0.34
CA GLU A 231 11.43 21.21 0.08
C GLU A 231 11.02 22.61 0.56
N VAL A 232 9.75 22.99 0.34
CA VAL A 232 9.20 24.26 0.84
C VAL A 232 9.17 24.29 2.37
N LEU A 233 8.73 23.21 3.02
CA LEU A 233 8.72 23.09 4.48
C LEU A 233 10.14 23.08 5.07
N SER A 234 11.10 22.43 4.42
CA SER A 234 12.51 22.39 4.82
C SER A 234 13.19 23.76 4.68
N ALA A 235 12.90 24.49 3.60
CA ALA A 235 13.38 25.86 3.39
C ALA A 235 12.78 26.86 4.38
N MET A 236 11.55 26.63 4.85
CA MET A 236 10.90 27.40 5.92
C MET A 236 11.49 27.08 7.30
N THR A 237 11.68 25.81 7.64
CA THR A 237 12.26 25.39 8.94
C THR A 237 13.73 25.81 9.10
N SER A 238 14.49 25.89 8.00
CA SER A 238 15.86 26.42 8.02
C SER A 238 15.93 27.92 8.35
N LYS A 239 14.83 28.66 8.17
CA LYS A 239 14.73 30.10 8.45
C LYS A 239 14.07 30.43 9.79
N GLU A 240 13.50 29.46 10.50
CA GLU A 240 12.68 29.69 11.70
C GLU A 240 13.26 29.07 13.00
N ILE A 241 14.57 28.80 13.08
CA ILE A 241 15.26 28.45 14.35
C ILE A 241 15.64 29.71 15.16
N GLU A 242 14.84 30.78 15.06
CA GLU A 242 14.89 31.91 16.00
C GLU A 242 13.52 32.10 16.67
N GLN A 243 13.36 31.38 17.79
CA GLN A 243 12.31 31.50 18.83
C GLN A 243 10.85 31.27 18.40
N PRO A 244 10.09 30.43 19.14
CA PRO A 244 8.66 30.27 18.90
C PRO A 244 7.93 31.53 19.37
N THR A 245 7.59 32.42 18.44
CA THR A 245 6.64 33.51 18.69
C THR A 245 5.22 33.07 18.34
N LYS A 246 4.25 33.68 19.04
CA LYS A 246 2.78 33.48 19.10
C LYS A 246 1.99 33.10 17.82
N LYS A 247 2.61 32.96 16.63
CA LYS A 247 1.93 32.61 15.37
C LYS A 247 1.48 31.15 15.28
N THR A 248 2.16 30.20 15.95
CA THR A 248 1.83 28.76 15.84
C THR A 248 0.50 28.39 16.49
N VAL A 249 0.03 29.19 17.47
CA VAL A 249 -1.27 28.98 18.13
C VAL A 249 -2.44 29.33 17.20
N ASN A 250 -2.26 30.31 16.31
CA ASN A 250 -3.32 30.76 15.40
C ASN A 250 -3.65 29.73 14.30
N ASN A 251 -2.68 28.95 13.83
CA ASN A 251 -2.90 27.94 12.77
C ASN A 251 -3.79 26.77 13.22
N TYR A 252 -3.75 26.39 14.50
CA TYR A 252 -4.61 25.33 15.03
C TYR A 252 -6.06 25.81 15.22
N GLU A 253 -6.24 27.03 15.73
CA GLU A 253 -7.57 27.65 15.88
C GLU A 253 -8.23 27.94 14.53
N ASP A 254 -7.44 28.29 13.51
CA ASP A 254 -7.93 28.49 12.14
C ASP A 254 -8.36 27.17 11.48
N MET A 255 -7.58 26.11 11.67
CA MET A 255 -7.92 24.77 11.17
C MET A 255 -9.15 24.18 11.88
N GLU A 256 -9.28 24.42 13.19
CA GLU A 256 -10.46 23.99 13.96
C GLU A 256 -11.73 24.76 13.53
N ARG A 257 -11.59 26.05 13.22
CA ARG A 257 -12.68 26.86 12.62
C ARG A 257 -13.07 26.38 11.23
N GLU A 258 -12.11 26.01 10.39
CA GLU A 258 -12.37 25.51 9.04
C GLU A 258 -13.05 24.13 9.09
N LEU A 259 -12.62 23.25 9.99
CA LEU A 259 -13.26 21.95 10.24
C LEU A 259 -14.70 22.10 10.75
N LEU A 260 -14.95 23.08 11.63
CA LEU A 260 -16.28 23.37 12.14
C LEU A 260 -17.20 23.94 11.05
N SER A 261 -16.66 24.80 10.17
CA SER A 261 -17.38 25.33 9.01
C SER A 261 -17.77 24.22 8.02
N MET A 262 -16.84 23.31 7.72
CA MET A 262 -17.13 22.16 6.85
C MET A 262 -18.21 21.25 7.44
N LYS A 263 -18.22 21.01 8.76
CA LYS A 263 -19.27 20.25 9.44
C LYS A 263 -20.65 20.91 9.31
N GLN A 264 -20.74 22.22 9.44
CA GLN A 264 -22.00 22.95 9.25
C GLN A 264 -22.49 22.88 7.81
N GLN A 265 -21.60 23.02 6.82
CA GLN A 265 -21.96 22.89 5.41
C GLN A 265 -22.49 21.48 5.08
N LEU A 266 -21.91 20.45 5.69
CA LEU A 266 -22.33 19.06 5.48
C LEU A 266 -23.73 18.79 6.06
N ALA A 267 -24.02 19.31 7.25
CA ALA A 267 -25.35 19.21 7.87
C ALA A 267 -26.43 19.98 7.07
N GLU A 268 -26.07 21.13 6.49
CA GLU A 268 -26.96 21.90 5.61
C GLU A 268 -27.29 21.13 4.32
N LYS A 269 -26.29 20.45 3.74
CA LYS A 269 -26.46 19.60 2.56
C LYS A 269 -27.30 18.36 2.86
N GLU A 270 -27.15 17.74 4.04
CA GLU A 270 -28.01 16.63 4.47
C GLU A 270 -29.48 17.04 4.59
N LYS A 271 -29.76 18.23 5.13
CA LYS A 271 -31.13 18.78 5.16
C LYS A 271 -31.70 19.01 3.75
N GLN A 272 -30.91 19.56 2.83
CA GLN A 272 -31.34 19.77 1.44
C GLN A 272 -31.67 18.43 0.75
N VAL A 273 -30.89 17.38 1.02
CA VAL A 273 -31.15 16.03 0.50
C VAL A 273 -32.45 15.46 1.08
N GLN A 274 -32.70 15.64 2.38
CA GLN A 274 -33.95 15.19 3.02
C GLN A 274 -35.18 15.95 2.47
N GLU A 275 -35.07 17.26 2.24
CA GLU A 275 -36.14 18.04 1.59
C GLU A 275 -36.42 17.57 0.16
N LEU A 276 -35.37 17.31 -0.62
CA LEU A 276 -35.51 16.80 -1.98
C LEU A 276 -36.14 15.41 -2.01
N GLN A 277 -35.83 14.55 -1.04
CA GLN A 277 -36.49 13.25 -0.86
C GLN A 277 -37.98 13.41 -0.54
N MET A 278 -38.36 14.31 0.38
CA MET A 278 -39.77 14.59 0.66
C MET A 278 -40.52 15.16 -0.55
N LYS A 279 -39.88 16.05 -1.33
CA LYS A 279 -40.44 16.62 -2.58
C LYS A 279 -40.59 15.56 -3.68
N LEU A 280 -39.69 14.58 -3.76
CA LEU A 280 -39.83 13.44 -4.67
C LEU A 280 -41.00 12.54 -4.27
N GLN A 281 -41.18 12.33 -2.96
CA GLN A 281 -42.24 11.48 -2.42
C GLN A 281 -43.63 12.12 -2.57
N THR A 282 -43.73 13.45 -2.49
CA THR A 282 -44.97 14.20 -2.77
C THR A 282 -45.29 14.34 -4.27
N LYS A 283 -44.28 14.30 -5.15
CA LYS A 283 -44.50 14.27 -6.61
C LYS A 283 -45.01 12.92 -7.13
N GLN A 284 -44.84 11.83 -6.38
CA GLN A 284 -45.34 10.50 -6.77
C GLN A 284 -46.86 10.31 -6.59
N GLU A 285 -47.58 11.26 -5.96
CA GLU A 285 -49.04 11.20 -5.81
C GLU A 285 -49.81 11.94 -6.92
N LYS A 286 -49.13 12.63 -7.86
CA LYS A 286 -49.78 13.24 -9.02
C LYS A 286 -48.94 13.01 -10.28
N GLU A 287 -49.53 12.24 -11.19
CA GLU A 287 -49.12 11.90 -12.56
C GLU A 287 -48.43 10.54 -12.75
N HIS A 288 -49.12 9.74 -13.57
CA HIS A 288 -48.82 8.38 -13.97
C HIS A 288 -47.76 8.38 -15.08
N ILE A 289 -46.57 7.83 -14.82
CA ILE A 289 -45.55 7.44 -15.83
C ILE A 289 -44.87 6.12 -15.36
N PRO A 290 -44.19 5.31 -16.21
CA PRO A 290 -44.42 3.88 -16.33
C PRO A 290 -43.50 3.04 -15.43
N THR A 291 -43.99 1.86 -15.07
CA THR A 291 -43.61 1.03 -13.91
C THR A 291 -42.31 0.22 -14.01
N GLU A 292 -41.39 0.51 -14.93
CA GLU A 292 -40.16 -0.32 -15.07
C GLU A 292 -38.87 0.29 -14.51
N SER A 293 -38.87 1.54 -14.03
CA SER A 293 -37.64 2.19 -13.51
C SER A 293 -37.60 2.39 -11.99
N VAL A 294 -38.73 2.39 -11.28
CA VAL A 294 -38.80 2.83 -9.87
C VAL A 294 -38.48 1.70 -8.90
N ASP A 295 -38.92 0.47 -9.17
CA ASP A 295 -38.68 -0.68 -8.28
C ASP A 295 -37.21 -1.10 -8.22
N GLU A 296 -36.49 -0.97 -9.33
CA GLU A 296 -35.06 -1.25 -9.39
C GLU A 296 -34.26 -0.18 -8.63
N LEU A 297 -34.68 1.09 -8.73
CA LEU A 297 -34.08 2.19 -7.97
C LEU A 297 -34.33 2.01 -6.47
N ASN A 298 -35.55 1.59 -6.09
CA ASN A 298 -35.92 1.39 -4.69
C ASN A 298 -35.17 0.20 -4.06
N LYS A 299 -34.94 -0.88 -4.84
CA LYS A 299 -34.04 -1.99 -4.44
C LYS A 299 -32.60 -1.53 -4.25
N LYS A 300 -32.07 -0.69 -5.16
CA LYS A 300 -30.71 -0.14 -5.04
C LYS A 300 -30.57 0.74 -3.79
N VAL A 301 -31.52 1.64 -3.53
CA VAL A 301 -31.53 2.51 -2.35
C VAL A 301 -31.61 1.70 -1.05
N LYS A 302 -32.49 0.68 -0.99
CA LYS A 302 -32.62 -0.18 0.19
C LYS A 302 -31.34 -0.97 0.48
N THR A 303 -30.67 -1.44 -0.57
CA THR A 303 -29.36 -2.13 -0.47
C THR A 303 -28.28 -1.16 0.01
N GLN A 304 -28.24 0.06 -0.53
CA GLN A 304 -27.28 1.09 -0.16
C GLN A 304 -27.46 1.54 1.30
N TYR A 305 -28.70 1.68 1.77
CA TYR A 305 -29.01 2.01 3.16
C TYR A 305 -28.56 0.90 4.12
N ALA A 306 -28.78 -0.38 3.76
CA ALA A 306 -28.31 -1.52 4.54
C ALA A 306 -26.77 -1.60 4.62
N ILE A 307 -26.08 -1.26 3.52
CA ILE A 307 -24.61 -1.18 3.50
C ILE A 307 -24.14 -0.01 4.38
N SER A 308 -24.77 1.16 4.26
CA SER A 308 -24.39 2.34 5.06
C SER A 308 -24.57 2.07 6.56
N ARG A 309 -25.67 1.41 6.95
CA ARG A 309 -25.92 1.04 8.35
C ARG A 309 -24.89 0.04 8.89
N ARG A 310 -24.43 -0.92 8.07
CA ARG A 310 -23.33 -1.83 8.44
C ARG A 310 -22.01 -1.10 8.65
N LYS A 311 -21.66 -0.17 7.74
CA LYS A 311 -20.46 0.67 7.87
C LYS A 311 -20.48 1.51 9.15
N THR A 312 -21.63 2.08 9.52
CA THR A 312 -21.73 2.85 10.77
C THR A 312 -21.48 1.97 11.99
N MET A 313 -22.02 0.75 12.02
CA MET A 313 -21.76 -0.20 13.11
C MET A 313 -20.30 -0.65 13.17
N GLU A 314 -19.65 -0.92 12.04
CA GLU A 314 -18.22 -1.25 11.98
C GLU A 314 -17.33 -0.09 12.45
N ILE A 315 -17.69 1.16 12.11
CA ILE A 315 -16.97 2.35 12.58
C ILE A 315 -17.11 2.51 14.11
N GLU A 316 -18.29 2.24 14.68
CA GLU A 316 -18.50 2.30 16.13
C GLU A 316 -17.71 1.21 16.86
N ASP A 317 -17.66 -0.01 16.33
CA ASP A 317 -16.90 -1.12 16.90
C ASP A 317 -15.38 -0.88 16.83
N LEU A 318 -14.88 -0.35 15.70
CA LEU A 318 -13.50 0.07 15.56
C LEU A 318 -13.13 1.19 16.53
N LYS A 319 -14.02 2.17 16.73
CA LYS A 319 -13.81 3.24 17.73
C LYS A 319 -13.75 2.68 19.16
N ALA A 320 -14.59 1.69 19.49
CA ALA A 320 -14.55 1.03 20.80
C ALA A 320 -13.21 0.28 21.00
N THR A 321 -12.77 -0.44 19.98
CA THR A 321 -11.48 -1.16 20.01
C THR A 321 -10.29 -0.21 20.15
N MET A 322 -10.31 0.94 19.47
CA MET A 322 -9.26 1.96 19.60
C MET A 322 -9.20 2.56 21.01
N ARG A 323 -10.35 2.88 21.61
CA ARG A 323 -10.41 3.38 23.00
C ARG A 323 -9.85 2.36 23.98
N GLN A 324 -10.15 1.08 23.78
CA GLN A 324 -9.63 0.03 24.64
C GLN A 324 -8.10 -0.08 24.53
N LYS A 325 -7.55 -0.06 23.31
CA LYS A 325 -6.09 -0.06 23.09
C LYS A 325 -5.41 1.17 23.71
N GLU A 326 -6.04 2.34 23.63
CA GLU A 326 -5.52 3.57 24.25
C GLU A 326 -5.45 3.45 25.78
N ILE A 327 -6.48 2.88 26.41
CA ILE A 327 -6.49 2.59 27.86
C ILE A 327 -5.40 1.59 28.23
N ASP A 328 -5.23 0.51 27.45
CA ASP A 328 -4.23 -0.52 27.74
C ASP A 328 -2.81 0.05 27.60
N THR A 329 -2.57 0.89 26.58
CA THR A 329 -1.29 1.58 26.38
C THR A 329 -1.00 2.55 27.52
N GLN A 330 -2.01 3.29 28.01
CA GLN A 330 -1.84 4.18 29.17
C GLN A 330 -1.51 3.41 30.46
N LYS A 331 -2.11 2.24 30.67
CA LYS A 331 -1.78 1.38 31.82
C LYS A 331 -0.34 0.89 31.74
N GLU A 332 0.10 0.40 30.58
CA GLU A 332 1.47 -0.08 30.38
C GLU A 332 2.49 1.05 30.59
N LEU A 333 2.18 2.26 30.10
CA LEU A 333 3.02 3.44 30.29
C LEU A 333 3.10 3.87 31.76
N ALA A 334 2.01 3.73 32.53
CA ALA A 334 2.01 3.97 33.96
C ALA A 334 2.89 2.96 34.72
N SER A 335 2.79 1.67 34.40
CA SER A 335 3.64 0.63 34.99
C SER A 335 5.13 0.82 34.66
N LEU A 336 5.44 1.25 33.43
CA LEU A 336 6.82 1.56 33.04
C LEU A 336 7.38 2.79 33.78
N LYS A 337 6.55 3.80 34.04
CA LYS A 337 6.93 4.96 34.86
C LYS A 337 7.23 4.57 36.30
N GLU A 338 6.38 3.75 36.92
CA GLU A 338 6.60 3.27 38.28
C GLU A 338 7.90 2.44 38.38
N LEU A 339 8.14 1.54 37.43
CA LEU A 339 9.38 0.77 37.36
C LEU A 339 10.63 1.65 37.14
N SER A 340 10.48 2.72 36.35
CA SER A 340 11.53 3.72 36.14
C SER A 340 11.89 4.44 37.43
N GLU A 341 10.89 4.88 38.20
CA GLU A 341 11.10 5.56 39.49
C GLU A 341 11.77 4.65 40.52
N ILE A 342 11.36 3.38 40.61
CA ILE A 342 12.00 2.39 41.51
C ILE A 342 13.49 2.22 41.15
N ARG A 343 13.81 2.03 39.86
CA ARG A 343 15.21 1.87 39.43
C ARG A 343 16.05 3.12 39.69
N LEU A 344 15.46 4.31 39.58
CA LEU A 344 16.17 5.55 39.89
C LEU A 344 16.53 5.63 41.38
N GLN A 345 15.61 5.25 42.27
CA GLN A 345 15.86 5.17 43.72
C GLN A 345 16.95 4.13 44.05
N GLU A 346 16.95 2.96 43.41
CA GLU A 346 18.00 1.95 43.59
C GLU A 346 19.38 2.48 43.16
N ILE A 347 19.46 3.19 42.03
CA ILE A 347 20.70 3.81 41.55
C ILE A 347 21.21 4.85 42.56
N GLU A 348 20.33 5.69 43.12
CA GLU A 348 20.71 6.66 44.15
C GLU A 348 21.25 5.99 45.42
N GLN A 349 20.59 4.92 45.88
CA GLN A 349 21.09 4.17 47.04
C GLN A 349 22.44 3.51 46.79
N LEU A 350 22.67 2.97 45.60
CA LEU A 350 23.97 2.38 45.23
C LEU A 350 25.06 3.45 45.17
N LYS A 351 24.74 4.64 44.65
CA LYS A 351 25.66 5.78 44.60
C LYS A 351 26.11 6.21 46.00
N LEU A 352 25.17 6.34 46.94
CA LEU A 352 25.49 6.67 48.34
C LEU A 352 26.38 5.62 49.01
N LYS A 353 26.13 4.32 48.77
CA LYS A 353 26.97 3.23 49.28
C LYS A 353 28.39 3.24 48.71
N LEU A 354 28.53 3.58 47.42
CA LEU A 354 29.83 3.75 46.77
C LEU A 354 30.62 4.93 47.35
N GLU A 355 29.97 6.06 47.60
CA GLU A 355 30.59 7.24 48.21
C GLU A 355 31.07 6.97 49.65
N ASP A 356 30.28 6.25 50.46
CA ASP A 356 30.68 5.85 51.81
C ASP A 356 31.84 4.84 51.82
N ASN A 357 31.81 3.86 50.91
CA ASN A 357 32.91 2.88 50.75
C ASN A 357 34.22 3.55 50.30
N ASN A 358 34.14 4.50 49.36
CA ASN A 358 35.31 5.26 48.92
C ASN A 358 35.89 6.12 50.05
N SER A 359 35.03 6.74 50.86
CA SER A 359 35.45 7.53 52.03
C SER A 359 36.16 6.67 53.08
N LYS A 360 35.63 5.46 53.36
CA LYS A 360 36.28 4.48 54.26
C LYS A 360 37.60 3.95 53.72
N SER A 361 37.68 3.65 52.42
CA SER A 361 38.92 3.22 51.76
C SER A 361 40.00 4.31 51.84
N MET A 362 39.64 5.57 51.62
CA MET A 362 40.57 6.68 51.68
C MET A 362 41.09 6.92 53.12
N TYR A 363 40.20 6.83 54.12
CA TYR A 363 40.57 6.92 55.53
C TYR A 363 41.51 5.79 55.97
N ASN A 364 41.27 4.56 55.51
CA ASN A 364 42.13 3.41 55.78
C ASN A 364 43.52 3.56 55.15
N THR A 365 43.58 4.08 53.92
CA THR A 365 44.84 4.31 53.18
C THR A 365 45.70 5.41 53.84
N LEU A 366 45.06 6.49 54.32
CA LEU A 366 45.74 7.54 55.09
C LEU A 366 46.33 7.01 56.40
N ASN A 367 45.60 6.14 57.12
CA ASN A 367 46.10 5.54 58.37
C ASN A 367 47.23 4.52 58.16
N THR A 368 47.34 3.89 56.98
CA THR A 368 48.45 2.96 56.69
C THR A 368 49.72 3.66 56.22
N THR A 369 49.64 4.91 55.78
CA THR A 369 50.81 5.69 55.30
C THR A 369 51.46 6.53 56.42
N LEU A 370 50.84 6.58 57.60
CA LEU A 370 51.28 7.34 58.79
C LEU A 370 51.96 6.47 59.86
N ILE A 371 52.29 5.22 59.54
CA ILE A 371 53.15 4.31 60.33
C ILE A 371 54.43 4.08 59.53
#